data_AF-A0A1A7XVB5-F1
#
_entry.id   AF-A0A1A7XVB5-F1
#
_cell.length_a   1.000
_cell.length_b   1.000
_cell.length_c   1.000
_cell.angle_alpha   90.00
_cell.angle_beta   90.00
_cell.angle_gamma   90.00
#
_symmetry.space_group_name_H-M   'P 1'
#
loop_
_entity.id
_entity.type
_entity.pdbx_description
1 polymer ?
#
loop_
_entity_poly.entity_id
_entity_poly.type
_entity_poly.pdbx_seq_one_letter_code
_entity_poly.pdbx_strand_id
1 'polypeptide(L)'
;VERWLKELFDHADPHIVVMLVGNKTDLESERSVPMEEAKDFAEKQGLLFLETSALQSTNVEAAFSSVLAEIHKKVSSKEVVRGSLNAVTLNNSRRENTEEQKSCCRNI
;
A
#
# COMPACT_ATOMS: atom_id res chain seq x y z
N VAL A 1 -17.77 2.94 1.17
CA VAL A 1 -16.44 2.63 1.76
C VAL A 1 -16.58 1.71 2.96
N GLU A 2 -17.55 1.95 3.84
CA GLU A 2 -17.79 1.17 5.07
C GLU A 2 -17.93 -0.34 4.85
N ARG A 3 -18.61 -0.78 3.78
CA ARG A 3 -18.70 -2.21 3.43
C ARG A 3 -17.33 -2.85 3.23
N TRP A 4 -16.45 -2.20 2.46
CA TRP A 4 -15.10 -2.71 2.18
C TRP A 4 -14.23 -2.70 3.43
N LEU A 5 -14.37 -1.68 4.28
CA LEU A 5 -13.67 -1.63 5.57
C LEU A 5 -14.13 -2.76 6.50
N LYS A 6 -15.43 -3.03 6.56
CA LYS A 6 -15.96 -4.15 7.34
C LYS A 6 -15.43 -5.49 6.84
N GLU A 7 -15.54 -5.74 5.53
CA GLU A 7 -15.04 -6.98 4.93
C GLU A 7 -13.53 -7.17 5.19
N LEU A 8 -12.77 -6.07 5.17
CA LEU A 8 -11.34 -6.08 5.49
C LEU A 8 -11.10 -6.41 6.97
N PHE A 9 -11.74 -5.71 7.91
CA PHE A 9 -11.53 -5.94 9.34
C PHE A 9 -12.04 -7.30 9.83
N ASP A 10 -13.05 -7.88 9.18
CA ASP A 10 -13.57 -9.20 9.52
C ASP A 10 -12.61 -10.34 9.12
N HIS A 11 -11.72 -10.12 8.14
CA HIS A 11 -10.86 -11.18 7.56
C HIS A 11 -9.36 -10.90 7.61
N ALA A 12 -8.93 -9.66 7.86
CA ALA A 12 -7.53 -9.27 7.86
C ALA A 12 -6.88 -9.42 9.24
N ASP A 13 -5.54 -9.36 9.27
CA ASP A 13 -4.79 -9.31 10.52
C ASP A 13 -5.15 -8.03 11.31
N PRO A 14 -5.33 -8.11 12.64
CA PRO A 14 -5.63 -6.94 13.48
C PRO A 14 -4.62 -5.78 13.37
N HIS A 15 -3.38 -6.07 12.94
CA HIS A 15 -2.31 -5.08 12.80
C HIS A 15 -2.17 -4.54 11.36
N ILE A 16 -3.13 -4.83 10.47
CA ILE A 16 -3.11 -4.35 9.09
C ILE A 16 -2.98 -2.82 9.03
N VAL A 17 -2.23 -2.33 8.04
CA VAL A 17 -2.17 -0.92 7.68
C VAL A 17 -3.10 -0.71 6.50
N VAL A 18 -4.02 0.25 6.61
CA VAL A 18 -5.04 0.52 5.60
C VAL A 18 -4.93 1.98 5.17
N MET A 19 -4.98 2.22 3.86
CA MET A 19 -5.00 3.55 3.26
C MET A 19 -6.24 3.71 2.39
N LEU A 20 -6.98 4.79 2.61
CA LEU A 20 -8.01 5.28 1.70
C LEU A 20 -7.35 6.07 0.57
N VAL A 21 -7.54 5.60 -0.66
CA VAL A 21 -6.98 6.24 -1.85
C VAL A 21 -8.10 6.89 -2.67
N GLY A 22 -8.08 8.22 -2.78
CA GLY A 22 -8.93 8.98 -3.69
C GLY A 22 -8.32 8.98 -5.09
N ASN A 23 -8.64 7.97 -5.90
CA ASN A 23 -8.10 7.87 -7.27
C ASN A 23 -8.89 8.76 -8.26
N LYS A 24 -8.27 9.05 -9.41
CA LYS A 24 -8.79 9.86 -10.53
C LYS A 24 -8.87 11.36 -10.25
N THR A 25 -7.86 11.91 -9.58
CA THR A 25 -7.77 13.38 -9.35
C THR A 25 -7.70 14.20 -10.64
N ASP A 26 -7.41 13.56 -11.77
CA ASP A 26 -7.45 14.19 -13.10
C ASP A 26 -8.87 14.64 -13.51
N LEU A 27 -9.93 14.05 -12.93
CA LEU A 27 -11.33 14.37 -13.21
C LEU A 27 -11.91 15.37 -12.20
N GLU A 28 -11.21 16.49 -11.97
CA GLU A 28 -11.62 17.50 -10.99
C GLU A 28 -13.01 18.09 -11.30
N SER A 29 -13.36 18.24 -12.58
CA SER A 29 -14.69 18.71 -13.01
C SER A 29 -15.84 17.75 -12.69
N GLU A 30 -15.54 16.47 -12.47
CA GLU A 30 -16.52 15.43 -12.11
C GLU A 30 -16.41 15.03 -10.63
N ARG A 31 -15.72 15.85 -9.82
CA ARG A 31 -15.52 15.59 -8.40
C ARG A 31 -16.85 15.59 -7.67
N SER A 32 -17.26 14.41 -7.24
CA SER A 32 -18.45 14.22 -6.39
C SER A 32 -18.13 14.22 -4.89
N VAL A 33 -16.86 13.99 -4.52
CA VAL A 33 -16.42 13.89 -3.13
C VAL A 33 -15.34 14.94 -2.85
N PRO A 34 -15.60 15.91 -1.96
CA PRO A 34 -14.60 16.86 -1.51
C PRO A 34 -13.44 16.16 -0.80
N MET A 35 -12.22 16.68 -0.99
CA MET A 35 -11.03 16.15 -0.34
C MET A 35 -11.15 16.16 1.19
N GLU A 36 -11.72 17.23 1.75
CA GLU A 36 -11.90 17.39 3.20
C GLU A 36 -12.81 16.31 3.78
N GLU A 37 -13.92 15.99 3.11
CA GLU A 37 -14.84 14.92 3.56
C GLU A 37 -14.15 13.55 3.57
N ALA A 38 -13.40 13.23 2.52
CA ALA A 38 -12.67 11.97 2.43
C ALA A 38 -11.55 11.88 3.48
N LYS A 39 -10.86 12.99 3.72
CA LYS A 39 -9.81 13.09 4.74
C LYS A 39 -10.37 12.91 6.15
N ASP A 40 -11.45 13.61 6.47
CA ASP A 40 -12.13 13.50 7.76
C ASP A 40 -12.63 12.07 8.02
N PHE A 41 -13.15 11.42 6.97
CA PHE A 41 -13.57 10.03 7.07
C PHE A 41 -12.38 9.10 7.37
N ALA A 42 -11.25 9.28 6.69
CA ALA A 42 -10.04 8.50 6.93
C ALA A 42 -9.51 8.70 8.36
N GLU A 43 -9.44 9.95 8.83
CA GLU A 43 -9.00 10.27 10.20
C GLU A 43 -9.91 9.64 11.26
N LYS A 44 -11.25 9.71 11.09
CA LYS A 44 -12.21 9.08 12.00
C LYS A 44 -12.08 7.56 12.08
N GLN A 45 -11.69 6.92 10.97
CA GLN A 45 -11.52 5.47 10.88
C GLN A 45 -10.08 5.02 11.17
N GLY A 46 -9.14 5.94 11.44
CA GLY A 46 -7.74 5.63 11.68
C GLY A 46 -6.98 5.13 10.44
N LEU A 47 -7.39 5.57 9.25
CA LEU A 47 -6.82 5.17 7.96
C LEU A 47 -5.84 6.23 7.47
N LEU A 48 -4.84 5.82 6.70
CA LEU A 48 -4.04 6.76 5.92
C LEU A 48 -4.89 7.29 4.75
N PHE A 49 -4.63 8.51 4.26
CA PHE A 49 -5.33 9.08 3.12
C PHE A 49 -4.37 9.67 2.10
N LEU A 50 -4.62 9.42 0.81
CA LEU A 50 -3.92 10.08 -0.28
C LEU A 50 -4.80 10.17 -1.53
N GLU A 51 -4.72 11.28 -2.24
CA GLU A 51 -5.34 11.41 -3.56
C GLU A 51 -4.33 11.11 -4.66
N THR A 52 -4.75 10.37 -5.68
CA THR A 52 -3.89 9.86 -6.76
C THR A 52 -4.56 10.01 -8.12
N SER A 53 -3.75 10.12 -9.17
CA SER A 53 -4.22 9.89 -10.54
C SER A 53 -3.36 8.80 -11.15
N ALA A 54 -3.96 7.63 -11.37
CA ALA A 54 -3.31 6.58 -12.15
C ALA A 54 -3.06 7.02 -13.60
N LEU A 55 -3.92 7.87 -14.17
CA LEU A 55 -3.77 8.38 -15.54
C LEU A 55 -2.55 9.31 -15.67
N GLN A 56 -2.40 10.25 -14.72
CA GLN A 56 -1.31 11.22 -14.72
C GLN A 56 -0.09 10.75 -13.93
N SER A 57 -0.10 9.51 -13.43
CA SER A 57 0.94 8.96 -12.53
C SER A 57 1.20 9.84 -11.29
N THR A 58 0.19 10.57 -10.83
CA THR A 58 0.31 11.49 -9.70
C THR A 58 0.08 10.74 -8.40
N ASN A 59 1.02 10.89 -7.46
CA ASN A 59 0.98 10.32 -6.10
C ASN A 59 0.87 8.78 -6.00
N VAL A 60 0.97 8.05 -7.12
CA VAL A 60 0.90 6.58 -7.11
C VAL A 60 2.07 6.00 -6.32
N GLU A 61 3.31 6.39 -6.63
CA GLU A 61 4.50 5.94 -5.90
C GLU A 61 4.48 6.37 -4.43
N ALA A 62 4.01 7.58 -4.16
CA ALA A 62 3.86 8.10 -2.81
C ALA A 62 2.85 7.29 -1.98
N ALA A 63 1.75 6.82 -2.59
CA ALA A 63 0.75 5.98 -1.92
C ALA A 63 1.39 4.69 -1.42
N PHE A 64 2.06 3.96 -2.32
CA PHE A 64 2.71 2.70 -1.97
C PHE A 64 3.86 2.89 -0.97
N SER A 65 4.70 3.91 -1.18
CA SER A 65 5.82 4.20 -0.28
C SER A 65 5.36 4.54 1.14
N SER A 66 4.27 5.29 1.27
CA SER A 66 3.70 5.66 2.58
C SER A 66 3.15 4.44 3.33
N VAL A 67 2.43 3.56 2.63
CA VAL A 67 1.91 2.32 3.22
C VAL A 67 3.06 1.41 3.67
N LEU A 68 4.09 1.25 2.83
CA LEU A 68 5.26 0.43 3.16
C LEU A 68 6.05 0.99 4.35
N ALA A 69 6.22 2.31 4.41
CA ALA A 69 6.89 2.97 5.54
C ALA A 69 6.15 2.72 6.85
N GLU A 70 4.81 2.81 6.84
CA GLU A 70 4.00 2.59 8.04
C GLU A 70 4.00 1.11 8.46
N ILE A 71 3.95 0.18 7.50
CA ILE A 71 4.12 -1.26 7.79
C ILE A 71 5.50 -1.51 8.42
N HIS A 72 6.56 -0.97 7.82
CA HIS A 72 7.92 -1.15 8.34
C HIS A 72 8.06 -0.62 9.77
N LYS A 73 7.47 0.56 10.04
CA LYS A 73 7.42 1.15 11.38
C LYS A 73 6.72 0.22 12.38
N LYS A 74 5.50 -0.26 12.08
CA LYS A 74 4.76 -1.19 12.95
C LYS A 74 5.52 -2.48 13.23
N VAL A 75 6.17 -3.06 12.21
CA VAL A 75 6.98 -4.27 12.36
C VAL A 75 8.23 -4.02 13.21
N SER A 76 8.88 -2.86 13.03
CA SER A 76 10.10 -2.49 13.77
C SER A 76 9.85 -2.22 15.26
N SER A 77 8.67 -1.69 15.61
CA SER A 77 8.27 -1.36 16.99
C SER A 77 7.94 -2.57 17.86
N LYS A 78 8.01 -3.81 17.33
CA LYS A 78 7.65 -5.07 18.03
C LYS A 78 6.21 -5.14 18.57
N GLU A 79 5.31 -4.27 18.11
CA GLU A 79 3.87 -4.39 18.41
C GLU A 79 3.24 -5.62 17.76
N VAL A 80 3.95 -6.25 16.82
CA VAL A 80 3.56 -7.52 16.20
C VAL A 80 4.58 -8.60 16.53
N VAL A 81 4.13 -9.71 17.13
CA VAL A 81 4.98 -10.88 17.38
C VAL A 81 5.40 -11.44 16.02
N ARG A 82 6.72 -11.58 15.80
CA ARG A 82 7.37 -12.02 14.55
C ARG A 82 6.84 -13.34 13.94
N GLY A 83 5.96 -14.07 14.62
CA GLY A 83 5.32 -15.30 14.13
C GLY A 83 3.89 -15.15 13.61
N SER A 84 3.25 -13.97 13.74
CA SER A 84 1.85 -13.77 13.34
C SER A 84 1.68 -13.05 12.00
N LEU A 85 2.77 -12.53 11.42
CA LEU A 85 2.73 -11.86 10.13
C LEU A 85 2.83 -12.90 9.02
N ASN A 86 1.81 -12.98 8.18
CA ASN A 86 1.92 -13.54 6.82
C ASN A 86 2.77 -12.59 5.96
N ALA A 87 4.02 -12.35 6.36
CA ALA A 87 4.92 -11.46 5.66
C ALA A 87 5.36 -12.12 4.36
N VAL A 88 5.05 -11.48 3.23
CA VAL A 88 5.72 -11.78 1.96
C VAL A 88 7.20 -11.43 2.14
N THR A 89 8.05 -12.45 2.18
CA THR A 89 9.51 -12.28 2.23
C THR A 89 9.96 -11.59 0.95
N LEU A 90 10.15 -10.27 0.99
CA LEU A 90 10.86 -9.53 -0.05
C LEU A 90 12.33 -9.90 0.05
N ASN A 91 12.73 -10.92 -0.71
CA ASN A 91 14.13 -11.31 -0.84
C ASN A 91 14.87 -10.20 -1.60
N ASN A 92 15.36 -9.20 -0.87
CA ASN A 92 16.28 -8.20 -1.41
C ASN A 92 17.66 -8.86 -1.59
N SER A 93 17.77 -9.65 -2.66
CA SER A 93 19.06 -10.12 -3.15
C SER A 93 19.78 -8.96 -3.83
N ARG A 94 20.33 -8.03 -3.05
CA ARG A 94 21.53 -7.31 -3.50
C ARG A 94 22.64 -8.34 -3.58
N ARG A 95 22.84 -8.91 -4.76
CA ARG A 95 24.10 -9.55 -5.12
C ARG A 95 24.85 -8.61 -6.03
N GLU A 96 25.93 -8.08 -5.50
CA GLU A 96 27.01 -7.47 -6.28
C GLU A 96 27.48 -8.45 -7.36
N ASN A 97 27.86 -7.88 -8.50
CA ASN A 97 28.38 -8.57 -9.68
C ASN A 97 29.36 -9.69 -9.32
N THR A 98 28.97 -10.93 -9.64
CA THR A 98 29.92 -11.99 -9.99
C THR A 98 29.39 -12.67 -11.23
N GLU A 99 30.17 -12.62 -12.30
CA GLU A 99 29.89 -13.16 -13.62
C GLU A 99 29.61 -14.66 -13.55
N GLU A 100 28.36 -15.08 -13.77
CA GLU A 100 28.07 -16.41 -14.29
C GLU A 100 26.94 -16.31 -15.31
N GLN A 101 27.38 -16.25 -16.56
CA GLN A 101 26.60 -16.31 -17.79
C GLN A 101 25.74 -17.59 -17.80
N LYS A 102 24.44 -17.48 -17.49
CA LYS A 102 23.49 -18.59 -17.62
C LYS A 102 22.35 -18.19 -18.56
N SER A 103 22.43 -18.75 -19.76
CA SER A 103 21.50 -18.60 -20.88
C SER A 103 20.10 -19.07 -20.51
N CYS A 104 19.10 -18.18 -20.60
CA CYS A 104 17.70 -18.48 -20.31
C CYS A 104 16.83 -18.65 -21.56
N CYS A 105 17.41 -18.99 -22.73
CA CYS A 105 16.62 -19.33 -23.92
C CYS A 105 17.24 -20.52 -24.67
N ARG A 106 16.75 -21.73 -24.39
CA ARG A 106 16.75 -22.85 -25.35
C ARG A 106 15.64 -23.84 -25.01
N ASN A 107 14.52 -23.69 -25.71
CA ASN A 107 13.91 -24.75 -26.53
C ASN A 107 12.65 -24.19 -27.20
N ILE A 108 12.83 -23.69 -28.42
CA ILE A 108 11.94 -24.01 -29.53
C ILE A 108 12.78 -24.71 -30.59
#